data_AF-A0A1J1CUK7-F1
#
_entry.id   AF-A0A1J1CUK7-F1
#
_cell.length_a   1.000
_cell.length_b   1.000
_cell.length_c   1.000
_cell.angle_alpha   90.00
_cell.angle_beta   90.00
_cell.angle_gamma   90.00
#
_symmetry.space_group_name_H-M   'P 1'
#
loop_
_entity.id
_entity.type
_entity.pdbx_description
1 polymer ?
#
loop_
_entity_poly.entity_id
_entity_poly.type
_entity_poly.pdbx_seq_one_letter_code
_entity_poly.pdbx_strand_id
1 'polypeptide(L)'
;MTNLTQKEQLLLQDQKSHEELCIKKYTNYANQSNDPQLKQIFLNNAQEEQEHLNSINQLLSGQIPNVNSQQNNQQQQNSQMQPGTGTGLESKNDADLCTDLLATEKYVSSTYDTAIFEFRDPNIRNVLNHIQKEEQQHGEAIYKYMESKGMYNPQ
;
A
#
# COMPACT_ATOMS: atom_id res chain seq x y z
N MET A 1 -3.26 14.62 -23.29
CA MET A 1 -4.30 14.98 -22.31
C MET A 1 -5.33 13.87 -22.33
N THR A 2 -5.51 13.18 -21.22
CA THR A 2 -6.63 12.23 -21.04
C THR A 2 -7.95 13.01 -21.02
N ASN A 3 -8.99 12.47 -21.63
CA ASN A 3 -10.34 13.04 -21.59
C ASN A 3 -11.22 12.16 -20.70
N LEU A 4 -11.11 12.41 -19.39
CA LEU A 4 -11.85 11.68 -18.37
C LEU A 4 -13.32 12.09 -18.39
N THR A 5 -14.22 11.11 -18.27
CA THR A 5 -15.61 11.37 -17.91
C THR A 5 -15.72 11.89 -16.48
N GLN A 6 -16.88 12.46 -16.14
CA GLN A 6 -17.18 12.83 -14.75
C GLN A 6 -17.07 11.63 -13.79
N LYS A 7 -17.51 10.43 -14.21
CA LYS A 7 -17.41 9.22 -13.39
C LYS A 7 -15.95 8.82 -13.14
N GLU A 8 -15.13 8.81 -14.19
CA GLU A 8 -13.69 8.52 -14.11
C GLU A 8 -12.96 9.53 -13.20
N GLN A 9 -13.32 10.82 -13.29
CA GLN A 9 -12.77 11.84 -12.40
C GLN A 9 -13.13 11.58 -10.93
N LEU A 10 -14.39 11.27 -10.63
CA LEU A 10 -14.83 10.99 -9.25
C LEU A 10 -14.11 9.76 -8.69
N LEU A 11 -13.99 8.68 -9.47
CA LEU A 11 -13.26 7.48 -9.06
C LEU A 11 -11.79 7.78 -8.75
N LEU A 12 -11.11 8.64 -9.53
CA LEU A 12 -9.74 9.04 -9.22
C LEU A 12 -9.64 9.95 -7.99
N GLN A 13 -10.65 10.77 -7.70
CA GLN A 13 -10.66 11.55 -6.46
C GLN A 13 -10.88 10.67 -5.22
N ASP A 14 -11.68 9.61 -5.35
CA ASP A 14 -11.81 8.60 -4.32
C ASP A 14 -10.47 7.87 -4.11
N GLN A 15 -9.83 7.38 -5.18
CA GLN A 15 -8.51 6.75 -5.09
C GLN A 15 -7.48 7.69 -4.46
N LYS A 16 -7.41 8.94 -4.91
CA LYS A 16 -6.53 9.96 -4.31
C LYS A 16 -6.72 10.07 -2.80
N SER A 17 -7.98 10.11 -2.33
CA SER A 17 -8.29 10.23 -0.91
C SER A 17 -7.88 8.97 -0.12
N HIS A 18 -7.93 7.80 -0.76
CA HIS A 18 -7.44 6.56 -0.19
C HIS A 18 -5.90 6.55 -0.08
N GLU A 19 -5.17 6.96 -1.13
CA GLU A 19 -3.70 7.09 -1.07
C GLU A 19 -3.26 8.04 0.06
N GLU A 20 -3.92 9.20 0.18
CA GLU A 20 -3.66 10.16 1.25
C GLU A 20 -3.92 9.57 2.65
N LEU A 21 -4.94 8.71 2.78
CA LEU A 21 -5.23 7.98 4.01
C LEU A 21 -4.13 6.95 4.32
N CYS A 22 -3.70 6.17 3.34
CA CYS A 22 -2.64 5.17 3.50
C CYS A 22 -1.33 5.82 3.93
N ILE A 23 -0.86 6.86 3.23
CA ILE A 23 0.35 7.65 3.58
C ILE A 23 0.26 8.12 5.04
N LYS A 24 -0.88 8.71 5.41
CA LYS A 24 -1.11 9.21 6.76
C LYS A 24 -1.05 8.09 7.80
N LYS A 25 -1.72 6.96 7.55
CA LYS A 25 -1.74 5.83 8.49
C LYS A 25 -0.36 5.22 8.65
N TYR A 26 0.32 4.87 7.56
CA TYR A 26 1.67 4.31 7.61
C TYR A 26 2.65 5.23 8.33
N THR A 27 2.68 6.52 7.99
CA THR A 27 3.58 7.48 8.64
C THR A 27 3.29 7.60 10.14
N ASN A 28 2.01 7.63 10.54
CA ASN A 28 1.65 7.70 11.95
C ASN A 28 1.97 6.40 12.70
N TYR A 29 1.76 5.25 12.07
CA TYR A 29 1.95 3.95 12.71
C TYR A 29 3.43 3.58 12.79
N ALA A 30 4.26 4.02 11.84
CA ALA A 30 5.72 3.94 11.92
C ALA A 30 6.29 4.67 13.15
N ASN A 31 5.61 5.72 13.61
CA ASN A 31 5.99 6.45 14.83
C ASN A 31 5.47 5.81 16.13
N GLN A 32 4.50 4.89 16.02
CA GLN A 32 3.89 4.19 17.15
C GLN A 32 4.38 2.75 17.31
N SER A 33 4.89 2.15 16.23
CA SER A 33 5.43 0.79 16.21
C SER A 33 6.68 0.68 17.06
N ASN A 34 6.79 -0.43 17.79
CA ASN A 34 7.92 -0.70 18.68
C ASN A 34 9.04 -1.47 17.96
N ASP A 35 8.69 -2.43 17.09
CA ASP A 35 9.67 -3.20 16.32
C ASP A 35 10.31 -2.32 15.21
N PRO A 36 11.64 -2.14 15.20
CA PRO A 36 12.33 -1.39 14.14
C PRO A 36 12.12 -1.97 12.74
N GLN A 37 11.96 -3.29 12.60
CA GLN A 37 11.64 -3.93 11.34
C GLN A 37 10.25 -3.50 10.85
N LEU A 38 9.26 -3.49 11.75
CA LEU A 38 7.91 -3.06 11.41
C LEU A 38 7.86 -1.59 11.02
N LYS A 39 8.58 -0.75 11.77
CA LYS A 39 8.74 0.66 11.44
C LYS A 39 9.26 0.85 10.02
N GLN A 40 10.28 0.07 9.63
CA GLN A 40 10.84 0.16 8.28
C GLN A 40 9.84 -0.30 7.21
N ILE A 41 9.06 -1.36 7.47
CA ILE A 41 7.99 -1.81 6.57
C ILE A 41 6.98 -0.68 6.36
N PHE A 42 6.50 -0.05 7.43
CA PHE A 42 5.55 1.06 7.33
C PHE A 42 6.12 2.27 6.59
N LEU A 43 7.39 2.63 6.81
CA LEU A 43 8.01 3.74 6.08
C LEU A 43 8.22 3.43 4.60
N ASN A 44 8.54 2.18 4.25
CA ASN A 44 8.68 1.76 2.86
C ASN A 44 7.33 1.84 2.14
N ASN A 45 6.27 1.27 2.71
CA ASN A 45 4.94 1.34 2.12
C ASN A 45 4.48 2.81 1.99
N ALA A 46 4.67 3.66 3.02
CA ALA A 46 4.35 5.09 2.92
C ALA A 46 5.03 5.80 1.73
N GLN A 47 6.24 5.38 1.36
CA GLN A 47 6.95 5.92 0.20
C GLN A 47 6.28 5.46 -1.11
N GLU A 48 5.94 4.18 -1.23
CA GLU A 48 5.25 3.64 -2.40
C GLU A 48 3.86 4.28 -2.57
N GLU A 49 3.11 4.48 -1.49
CA GLU A 49 1.82 5.20 -1.50
C GLU A 49 1.95 6.66 -1.96
N GLN A 50 3.09 7.30 -1.68
CA GLN A 50 3.38 8.63 -2.20
C GLN A 50 3.60 8.60 -3.72
N GLU A 51 4.17 7.53 -4.27
CA GLU A 51 4.31 7.29 -5.70
C GLU A 51 2.95 7.00 -6.37
N HIS A 52 2.06 6.25 -5.70
CA HIS A 52 0.68 6.04 -6.13
C HIS A 52 -0.08 7.38 -6.20
N LEU A 53 -0.06 8.17 -5.13
CA LEU A 53 -0.70 9.50 -5.07
C LEU A 53 -0.20 10.41 -6.20
N ASN A 54 1.10 10.38 -6.50
CA ASN A 54 1.68 11.15 -7.61
C ASN A 54 1.11 10.68 -8.96
N SER A 55 1.02 9.38 -9.18
CA SER A 55 0.44 8.78 -10.38
C SER A 55 -1.03 9.17 -10.57
N ILE A 56 -1.84 9.13 -9.49
CA ILE A 56 -3.24 9.57 -9.51
C ILE A 56 -3.36 11.06 -9.82
N ASN A 57 -2.52 11.91 -9.22
CA ASN A 57 -2.52 13.35 -9.51
C ASN A 57 -2.13 13.64 -10.98
N GLN A 58 -1.19 12.88 -11.55
CA GLN A 58 -0.85 12.98 -12.98
C GLN A 58 -2.06 12.63 -13.86
N LEU A 59 -2.76 11.53 -13.57
CA LEU A 59 -3.99 11.14 -14.28
C LEU A 59 -5.07 12.23 -14.20
N LEU A 60 -5.32 12.79 -13.02
CA LEU A 60 -6.25 13.89 -12.79
C LEU A 60 -5.86 15.17 -13.55
N SER A 61 -4.56 15.41 -13.74
CA SER A 61 -4.03 16.55 -14.53
C SER A 61 -4.07 16.33 -16.05
N GLY A 62 -4.48 15.15 -16.51
CA GLY A 62 -4.53 14.82 -17.93
C GLY A 62 -3.29 14.09 -18.46
N GLN A 63 -2.37 13.65 -17.60
CA GLN A 63 -1.12 12.98 -17.96
C GLN A 63 -1.18 11.50 -17.60
N ILE A 64 -0.59 10.64 -18.43
CA ILE A 64 -0.48 9.21 -18.14
C ILE A 64 0.94 8.94 -17.61
N PRO A 65 1.11 8.50 -16.35
CA PRO A 65 2.42 8.14 -15.80
C PRO A 65 3.04 6.97 -16.55
N ASN A 66 4.37 6.93 -16.62
CA ASN A 66 5.10 5.77 -17.14
C ASN A 66 5.45 4.80 -16.01
N VAL A 67 4.51 3.90 -15.71
CA VAL A 67 4.65 2.90 -14.63
C VAL A 67 5.52 1.70 -14.99
N ASN A 68 5.92 1.52 -16.25
CA ASN A 68 6.70 0.35 -16.70
C ASN A 68 8.20 0.42 -16.39
N SER A 69 8.67 1.44 -15.66
CA SER A 69 10.11 1.74 -15.55
C SER A 69 10.78 1.35 -14.23
N GLN A 70 10.05 0.78 -13.25
CA GLN A 70 10.59 0.58 -11.89
C GLN A 70 10.68 -0.88 -11.41
N GLN A 71 10.58 -1.88 -12.28
CA GLN A 71 10.65 -3.30 -11.88
C GLN A 71 12.07 -3.81 -11.53
N ASN A 72 13.02 -2.96 -11.13
CA ASN A 72 14.37 -3.42 -10.86
C ASN A 72 15.10 -2.64 -9.77
N ASN A 73 14.56 -2.65 -8.54
CA ASN A 73 15.40 -2.45 -7.35
C ASN A 73 14.71 -2.91 -6.05
N GLN A 74 14.57 -4.22 -5.85
CA GLN A 74 14.48 -4.74 -4.49
C GLN A 74 15.64 -5.71 -4.25
N GLN A 75 16.69 -5.12 -3.69
CA GLN A 75 17.83 -5.83 -3.14
C GLN A 75 17.36 -6.54 -1.86
N GLN A 76 17.19 -7.85 -1.99
CA GLN A 76 16.91 -8.81 -0.95
C GLN A 76 17.99 -8.74 0.15
N GLN A 77 17.68 -8.08 1.27
CA GLN A 77 18.49 -8.19 2.50
C GLN A 77 17.91 -9.32 3.36
N ASN A 78 18.47 -10.51 3.16
CA ASN A 78 18.25 -11.68 3.99
C ASN A 78 18.96 -11.48 5.34
N SER A 79 18.24 -11.02 6.36
CA SER A 79 18.73 -11.03 7.75
C SER A 79 18.17 -12.27 8.46
N GLN A 80 19.08 -13.18 8.81
CA GLN A 80 18.83 -14.32 9.70
C GLN A 80 18.17 -13.86 11.00
N MET A 81 16.96 -14.36 11.27
CA MET A 81 16.25 -14.17 12.53
C MET A 81 16.83 -15.06 13.64
N GLN A 82 17.27 -14.43 14.71
CA GLN A 82 17.32 -15.01 16.06
C GLN A 82 15.94 -14.79 16.72
N PRO A 83 15.33 -15.80 17.38
CA PRO A 83 14.08 -15.59 18.11
C PRO A 83 14.34 -14.74 19.36
N GLY A 84 14.06 -13.44 19.29
CA GLY A 84 14.02 -12.56 20.44
C GLY A 84 12.71 -12.74 21.20
N THR A 85 12.78 -13.26 22.42
CA THR A 85 11.65 -13.33 23.35
C THR A 85 11.29 -11.92 23.85
N GLY A 86 10.44 -11.21 23.10
CA GLY A 86 9.87 -9.92 23.48
C GLY A 86 8.61 -10.07 24.34
N THR A 87 8.54 -9.27 25.40
CA THR A 87 7.49 -9.24 26.43
C THR A 87 6.10 -8.92 25.87
N GLY A 88 5.10 -9.77 26.18
CA GLY A 88 3.78 -9.85 25.50
C GLY A 88 2.80 -8.67 25.59
N LEU A 89 3.21 -7.48 26.05
CA LEU A 89 2.41 -6.25 25.93
C LEU A 89 2.83 -5.39 24.73
N GLU A 90 4.12 -5.32 24.41
CA GLU A 90 4.65 -4.51 23.29
C GLU A 90 4.28 -5.14 21.93
N SER A 91 4.23 -6.48 21.88
CA SER A 91 3.77 -7.21 20.69
C SER A 91 2.28 -6.99 20.38
N LYS A 92 1.46 -6.62 21.37
CA LYS A 92 0.02 -6.42 21.19
C LYS A 92 -0.28 -5.11 20.47
N ASN A 93 0.45 -4.04 20.77
CA ASN A 93 0.29 -2.76 20.07
C ASN A 93 0.64 -2.93 18.59
N ASP A 94 1.80 -3.51 18.28
CA ASP A 94 2.23 -3.74 16.89
C ASP A 94 1.25 -4.64 16.12
N ALA A 95 0.66 -5.64 16.77
CA ALA A 95 -0.37 -6.50 16.17
C ALA A 95 -1.65 -5.73 15.82
N ASP A 96 -2.11 -4.83 16.69
CA ASP A 96 -3.30 -3.99 16.45
C ASP A 96 -3.04 -3.01 15.29
N LEU A 97 -1.86 -2.38 15.24
CA LEU A 97 -1.44 -1.51 14.13
C LEU A 97 -1.40 -2.26 12.79
N CYS A 98 -0.80 -3.45 12.77
CA CYS A 98 -0.75 -4.28 11.57
C CYS A 98 -2.15 -4.72 11.11
N THR A 99 -3.04 -5.06 12.06
CA THR A 99 -4.40 -5.49 11.75
C THR A 99 -5.20 -4.37 11.08
N ASP A 100 -5.11 -3.14 11.60
CA ASP A 100 -5.79 -1.97 11.02
C ASP A 100 -5.24 -1.60 9.64
N LEU A 101 -3.91 -1.59 9.46
CA LEU A 101 -3.31 -1.34 8.15
C LEU A 101 -3.67 -2.43 7.15
N LEU A 102 -3.56 -3.71 7.51
CA LEU A 102 -3.92 -4.82 6.63
C LEU A 102 -5.40 -4.77 6.19
N ALA A 103 -6.31 -4.32 7.07
CA ALA A 103 -7.70 -4.08 6.71
C ALA A 103 -7.86 -2.88 5.76
N THR A 104 -7.06 -1.84 5.97
CA THR A 104 -7.01 -0.65 5.09
C THR A 104 -6.55 -1.04 3.68
N GLU A 105 -5.42 -1.74 3.56
CA GLU A 105 -4.89 -2.26 2.29
C GLU A 105 -5.92 -3.07 1.50
N LYS A 106 -6.58 -4.01 2.19
CA LYS A 106 -7.63 -4.84 1.58
C LYS A 106 -8.77 -3.99 1.03
N TYR A 107 -9.19 -2.98 1.79
CA TYR A 107 -10.23 -2.07 1.35
C TYR A 107 -9.77 -1.25 0.14
N VAL A 108 -8.63 -0.57 0.22
CA VAL A 108 -8.12 0.31 -0.86
C VAL A 108 -7.88 -0.48 -2.14
N SER A 109 -7.15 -1.61 -2.05
CA SER A 109 -6.93 -2.52 -3.18
C SER A 109 -8.23 -2.99 -3.85
N SER A 110 -9.31 -3.23 -3.07
CA SER A 110 -10.61 -3.62 -3.63
C SER A 110 -11.32 -2.48 -4.38
N THR A 111 -11.05 -1.22 -4.03
CA THR A 111 -11.65 -0.08 -4.72
C THR A 111 -11.05 0.14 -6.10
N TYR A 112 -9.76 -0.20 -6.27
CA TYR A 112 -9.09 -0.20 -7.58
C TYR A 112 -9.75 -1.17 -8.57
N ASP A 113 -10.26 -2.32 -8.11
CA ASP A 113 -10.98 -3.28 -8.95
C ASP A 113 -12.15 -2.60 -9.67
N THR A 114 -13.00 -1.90 -8.92
CA THR A 114 -14.14 -1.14 -9.48
C THR A 114 -13.68 -0.03 -10.42
N ALA A 115 -12.63 0.72 -10.04
CA ALA A 115 -12.09 1.76 -10.90
C ALA A 115 -11.58 1.17 -12.23
N ILE A 116 -10.75 0.13 -12.21
CA ILE A 116 -10.21 -0.53 -13.40
C ILE A 116 -11.31 -0.99 -14.35
N PHE A 117 -12.40 -1.55 -13.82
CA PHE A 117 -13.54 -1.99 -14.64
C PHE A 117 -14.23 -0.83 -15.35
N GLU A 118 -14.39 0.30 -14.69
CA GLU A 118 -15.17 1.46 -15.15
C GLU A 118 -14.40 2.40 -16.08
N PHE A 119 -13.07 2.32 -16.08
CA PHE A 119 -12.22 3.13 -16.94
C PHE A 119 -12.22 2.64 -18.39
N ARG A 120 -12.38 3.58 -19.33
CA ARG A 120 -12.46 3.30 -20.78
C ARG A 120 -11.10 3.30 -21.47
N ASP A 121 -10.13 4.07 -20.97
CA ASP A 121 -8.80 4.16 -21.58
C ASP A 121 -7.90 3.02 -21.07
N PRO A 122 -7.41 2.12 -21.95
CA PRO A 122 -6.56 1.00 -21.55
C PRO A 122 -5.24 1.43 -20.92
N ASN A 123 -4.70 2.59 -21.28
CA ASN A 123 -3.46 3.07 -20.68
C ASN A 123 -3.66 3.48 -19.21
N ILE A 124 -4.81 4.09 -18.90
CA ILE A 124 -5.16 4.41 -17.51
C ILE A 124 -5.42 3.12 -16.73
N ARG A 125 -6.12 2.16 -17.34
CA ARG A 125 -6.31 0.83 -16.73
C ARG A 125 -4.97 0.19 -16.38
N ASN A 126 -3.96 0.27 -17.24
CA ASN A 126 -2.63 -0.28 -16.94
C ASN A 126 -1.97 0.38 -15.73
N VAL A 127 -2.11 1.70 -15.58
CA VAL A 127 -1.63 2.44 -14.39
C VAL A 127 -2.37 1.97 -13.13
N LEU A 128 -3.70 1.90 -13.17
CA LEU A 128 -4.50 1.47 -12.03
C LEU A 128 -4.25 0.01 -11.65
N ASN A 129 -4.04 -0.89 -12.62
CA ASN A 129 -3.64 -2.28 -12.37
C ASN A 129 -2.27 -2.37 -11.71
N HIS A 130 -1.33 -1.51 -12.11
CA HIS A 130 -0.01 -1.46 -11.49
C HIS A 130 -0.10 -1.05 -10.03
N ILE A 131 -0.82 0.03 -9.72
CA ILE A 131 -1.06 0.48 -8.35
C ILE A 131 -1.74 -0.64 -7.54
N GLN A 132 -2.84 -1.21 -8.03
CA GLN A 132 -3.55 -2.28 -7.32
C GLN A 132 -2.65 -3.49 -6.98
N LYS A 133 -1.70 -3.82 -7.87
CA LYS A 133 -0.73 -4.88 -7.61
C LYS A 133 0.20 -4.49 -6.46
N GLU A 134 0.64 -3.25 -6.39
CA GLU A 134 1.51 -2.75 -5.32
C GLU A 134 0.75 -2.70 -3.97
N GLU A 135 -0.52 -2.28 -3.95
CA GLU A 135 -1.40 -2.40 -2.76
C GLU A 135 -1.46 -3.84 -2.21
N GLN A 136 -1.54 -4.84 -3.11
CA GLN A 136 -1.51 -6.25 -2.70
C GLN A 136 -0.16 -6.63 -2.08
N GLN A 137 0.94 -6.07 -2.59
CA GLN A 137 2.29 -6.29 -2.07
C GLN A 137 2.51 -5.61 -0.71
N HIS A 138 1.90 -4.44 -0.48
CA HIS A 138 1.88 -3.77 0.82
C HIS A 138 1.20 -4.64 1.87
N GLY A 139 0.01 -5.15 1.54
CA GLY A 139 -0.71 -6.12 2.38
C GLY A 139 0.08 -7.40 2.62
N GLU A 140 0.78 -7.93 1.61
CA GLU A 140 1.65 -9.11 1.75
C GLU A 140 2.82 -8.85 2.72
N ALA A 141 3.45 -7.67 2.66
CA ALA A 141 4.55 -7.30 3.55
C ALA A 141 4.12 -7.28 5.02
N ILE A 142 2.95 -6.68 5.31
CA ILE A 142 2.36 -6.67 6.66
C ILE A 142 2.03 -8.10 7.10
N TYR A 143 1.37 -8.87 6.23
CA TYR A 143 0.99 -10.25 6.51
C TYR A 143 2.21 -11.11 6.87
N LYS A 144 3.28 -11.07 6.08
CA LYS A 144 4.52 -11.83 6.34
C LYS A 144 5.18 -11.42 7.65
N TYR A 145 5.17 -10.13 7.97
CA TYR A 145 5.64 -9.67 9.28
C TYR A 145 4.80 -10.29 10.42
N MET A 146 3.46 -10.18 10.35
CA MET A 146 2.59 -10.72 11.37
C MET A 146 2.73 -12.24 11.52
N GLU A 147 2.82 -12.98 10.41
CA GLU A 147 3.06 -14.42 10.40
C GLU A 147 4.39 -14.77 11.10
N SER A 148 5.48 -14.06 10.77
CA SER A 148 6.80 -14.29 11.37
C SER A 148 6.85 -14.06 12.89
N LYS A 149 5.92 -13.25 13.42
CA LYS A 149 5.79 -12.94 14.84
C LYS A 149 4.69 -13.76 15.54
N GLY A 150 4.02 -14.66 14.83
CA GLY A 150 2.88 -15.43 15.35
C GLY A 150 1.64 -14.59 15.67
N MET A 151 1.52 -13.40 15.06
CA MET A 151 0.39 -12.48 15.23
C MET A 151 -0.77 -12.76 14.28
N TYR A 152 -0.52 -13.55 13.22
CA TYR A 152 -1.52 -13.91 12.22
C TYR A 152 -1.54 -15.43 12.03
N ASN A 153 -2.74 -16.02 12.02
CA ASN A 153 -2.93 -17.45 11.82
C ASN A 153 -3.84 -17.68 10.60
N PRO A 154 -3.29 -18.10 9.44
CA PRO A 154 -4.08 -18.48 8.30
C PRO A 154 -4.69 -19.88 8.56
N GLN A 155 -5.97 -19.93 8.96
CA GLN A 155 -6.74 -21.17 9.08
C GLN A 155 -7.94 -21.14 8.15
#